data_AF-A0A355GH42-F1
#
_entry.id   AF-A0A355GH42-F1
#
_cell.length_a   1.000
_cell.length_b   1.000
_cell.length_c   1.000
_cell.angle_alpha   90.00
_cell.angle_beta   90.00
_cell.angle_gamma   90.00
#
_symmetry.space_group_name_H-M   'P 1'
#
loop_
_entity.id
_entity.type
_entity.pdbx_description
1 polymer ?
#
loop_
_entity_poly.entity_id
_entity_poly.type
_entity_poly.pdbx_seq_one_letter_code
_entity_poly.pdbx_strand_id
1 'polypeptide(L)'
;PLFTYQTLSTAGEAQLLAADKDPYITMVGPHYMVASALNSRYAGRYGDPIHMSADGERWFGEQVAKVVHRVLKLGEAWQPLRPLKAWIAPDRASVLVEFHVPRPPLVLDETFLPREQLVRGEGYHSLYGFQVRNSAGAVSAIKAIELESPSRLRIQLVSPLQTGTGFTLSYGLPYAGQVGKIAQIIMGPVIEGQPTTELILNQQFDPQLKPLLAEGAFFVANMEAGDAYAQAPIRHVTESEGKTILRFENRELRKNKPFETGQTLTAYRGFPFGNLRDSDPEPAIYQFADPGYGTRAGEPYPLWNWCVLFKQFPISDQSEEKRNP
;
A
#
# COMPACT_ATOMS: atom_id res chain seq x y z
N PRO A 1 -18.84 3.28 23.31
CA PRO A 1 -17.50 3.30 22.69
C PRO A 1 -17.65 3.61 21.20
N LEU A 2 -16.83 4.51 20.68
CA LEU A 2 -16.74 4.85 19.27
C LEU A 2 -15.69 3.95 18.61
N PHE A 3 -16.05 3.29 17.51
CA PHE A 3 -15.11 2.54 16.68
C PHE A 3 -14.81 3.36 15.43
N THR A 4 -13.54 3.72 15.27
CA THR A 4 -13.03 4.49 14.13
C THR A 4 -12.02 3.66 13.35
N TYR A 5 -11.57 4.20 12.23
CA TYR A 5 -10.58 3.59 11.37
C TYR A 5 -9.66 4.65 10.82
N GLN A 6 -8.46 4.24 10.40
CA GLN A 6 -7.52 5.18 9.83
C GLN A 6 -7.95 5.51 8.40
N THR A 7 -8.42 6.74 8.22
CA THR A 7 -8.51 7.40 6.92
C THR A 7 -7.12 7.80 6.44
N LEU A 8 -7.01 8.32 5.23
CA LEU A 8 -5.70 8.61 4.65
C LEU A 8 -5.16 9.98 5.11
N SER A 9 -3.85 10.16 5.00
CA SER A 9 -3.18 11.44 5.33
C SER A 9 -3.33 11.84 6.81
N THR A 10 -3.19 13.14 7.09
CA THR A 10 -3.20 13.73 8.44
C THR A 10 -4.49 13.48 9.22
N ALA A 11 -5.62 13.30 8.54
CA ALA A 11 -6.88 12.92 9.17
C ALA A 11 -6.77 11.54 9.86
N GLY A 12 -6.12 10.58 9.18
CA GLY A 12 -5.84 9.25 9.74
C GLY A 12 -4.96 9.29 10.98
N GLU A 13 -3.91 10.10 10.96
CA GLU A 13 -3.03 10.29 12.12
C GLU A 13 -3.80 10.91 13.30
N ALA A 14 -4.66 11.90 13.04
CA ALA A 14 -5.50 12.51 14.07
C ALA A 14 -6.51 11.51 14.67
N GLN A 15 -7.07 10.59 13.87
CA GLN A 15 -7.95 9.53 14.36
C GLN A 15 -7.20 8.55 15.27
N LEU A 16 -5.94 8.24 14.98
CA LEU A 16 -5.12 7.38 15.85
C LEU A 16 -4.79 8.10 17.16
N LEU A 17 -4.42 9.37 17.08
CA LEU A 17 -4.16 10.21 18.25
C LEU A 17 -5.40 10.36 19.15
N ALA A 18 -6.60 10.41 18.56
CA ALA A 18 -7.85 10.43 19.32
C ALA A 18 -8.06 9.11 20.09
N ALA A 19 -7.81 7.96 19.44
CA ALA A 19 -7.89 6.65 20.07
C ALA A 19 -6.85 6.45 21.19
N ASP A 20 -5.67 7.07 21.08
CA ASP A 20 -4.65 7.03 22.13
C ASP A 20 -5.01 7.87 23.36
N LYS A 21 -5.79 8.93 23.19
CA LYS A 21 -6.13 9.88 24.25
C LYS A 21 -7.43 9.56 24.97
N ASP A 22 -8.38 8.93 24.28
CA ASP A 22 -9.70 8.63 24.82
C ASP A 22 -9.95 7.11 24.83
N PRO A 23 -10.06 6.48 26.02
CA PRO A 23 -10.29 5.03 26.12
C PRO A 23 -11.65 4.58 25.55
N TYR A 24 -12.57 5.49 25.26
CA TYR A 24 -13.83 5.18 24.60
C TYR A 24 -13.76 5.25 23.07
N ILE A 25 -12.61 5.60 22.49
CA ILE A 25 -12.37 5.60 21.04
C ILE A 25 -11.41 4.45 20.71
N THR A 26 -11.87 3.49 19.91
CA THR A 26 -11.04 2.36 19.44
C THR A 26 -10.76 2.52 17.95
N MET A 27 -9.48 2.52 17.56
CA MET A 27 -9.09 2.40 16.16
C MET A 27 -9.07 0.92 15.74
N VAL A 28 -9.91 0.56 14.78
CA VAL A 28 -9.99 -0.78 14.20
C VAL A 28 -8.72 -1.14 13.43
N GLY A 29 -8.24 -0.21 12.59
CA GLY A 29 -7.10 -0.39 11.70
C GLY A 29 -7.20 0.54 10.47
N PRO A 30 -6.31 0.40 9.48
CA PRO A 30 -6.44 1.08 8.19
C PRO A 30 -7.49 0.40 7.31
N HIS A 31 -7.81 1.03 6.19
CA HIS A 31 -8.71 0.47 5.17
C HIS A 31 -8.05 0.36 3.77
N TYR A 32 -6.77 0.69 3.62
CA TYR A 32 -6.13 0.74 2.29
C TYR A 32 -6.05 -0.63 1.59
N MET A 33 -6.19 -1.74 2.32
CA MET A 33 -6.20 -3.09 1.76
C MET A 33 -7.53 -3.47 1.12
N VAL A 34 -8.62 -2.79 1.50
CA VAL A 34 -9.95 -3.16 1.03
C VAL A 34 -10.19 -2.69 -0.39
N ALA A 35 -11.12 -3.37 -1.04
CA ALA A 35 -11.46 -3.14 -2.43
C ALA A 35 -12.07 -1.74 -2.65
N SER A 36 -11.52 -1.03 -3.64
CA SER A 36 -11.95 0.32 -4.01
C SER A 36 -13.06 0.30 -5.06
N ALA A 37 -13.90 1.33 -5.06
CA ALA A 37 -14.92 1.60 -6.07
C ALA A 37 -14.32 1.88 -7.46
N LEU A 38 -12.99 1.98 -7.58
CA LEU A 38 -12.29 1.94 -8.86
C LEU A 38 -12.73 0.75 -9.72
N ASN A 39 -13.05 -0.39 -9.09
CA ASN A 39 -13.53 -1.59 -9.77
C ASN A 39 -15.05 -1.60 -10.01
N SER A 40 -15.79 -0.72 -9.34
CA SER A 40 -17.24 -0.65 -9.45
C SER A 40 -17.66 0.19 -10.65
N ARG A 41 -18.67 -0.29 -11.40
CA ARG A 41 -19.27 0.42 -12.53
C ARG A 41 -20.74 0.68 -12.26
N TYR A 42 -21.17 1.93 -12.37
CA TYR A 42 -22.56 2.36 -12.20
C TYR A 42 -22.93 3.42 -13.24
N ALA A 43 -24.11 3.29 -13.84
CA ALA A 43 -24.61 4.21 -14.88
C ALA A 43 -23.59 4.52 -16.00
N GLY A 44 -22.84 3.49 -16.43
CA GLY A 44 -21.85 3.61 -17.49
C GLY A 44 -20.58 4.39 -17.10
N ARG A 45 -20.27 4.56 -15.82
CA ARG A 45 -19.03 5.17 -15.30
C ARG A 45 -18.46 4.32 -14.18
N TYR A 46 -17.14 4.38 -14.00
CA TYR A 46 -16.49 3.76 -12.85
C TYR A 46 -16.53 4.68 -11.62
N GLY A 47 -16.52 4.07 -10.44
CA GLY A 47 -16.46 4.79 -9.17
C GLY A 47 -15.08 5.40 -8.93
N ASP A 48 -15.05 6.47 -8.14
CA ASP A 48 -13.80 7.11 -7.75
C ASP A 48 -13.02 6.23 -6.76
N PRO A 49 -11.67 6.21 -6.86
CA PRO A 49 -10.88 5.32 -6.02
C PRO A 49 -11.04 5.57 -4.53
N ILE A 50 -11.42 6.81 -4.13
CA ILE A 50 -11.60 7.24 -2.73
C ILE A 50 -12.73 6.53 -2.01
N HIS A 51 -13.67 5.93 -2.75
CA HIS A 51 -14.78 5.18 -2.18
C HIS A 51 -14.44 3.69 -2.16
N MET A 52 -15.02 2.95 -1.21
CA MET A 52 -14.95 1.49 -1.18
C MET A 52 -15.97 0.92 -2.17
N SER A 53 -15.66 -0.24 -2.76
CA SER A 53 -16.65 -0.99 -3.53
C SER A 53 -17.65 -1.67 -2.59
N ALA A 54 -18.70 -2.29 -3.14
CA ALA A 54 -19.63 -3.08 -2.33
C ALA A 54 -18.92 -4.23 -1.57
N ASP A 55 -17.92 -4.87 -2.18
CA ASP A 55 -17.08 -5.88 -1.49
C ASP A 55 -16.17 -5.22 -0.45
N GLY A 56 -15.61 -4.04 -0.74
CA GLY A 56 -14.79 -3.28 0.21
C GLY A 56 -15.57 -2.89 1.47
N GLU A 57 -16.82 -2.42 1.32
CA GLU A 57 -17.72 -2.07 2.43
C GLU A 57 -18.08 -3.31 3.27
N ARG A 58 -18.40 -4.45 2.64
CA ARG A 58 -18.71 -5.70 3.35
C ARG A 58 -17.49 -6.21 4.12
N TRP A 59 -16.34 -6.25 3.47
CA TRP A 59 -15.09 -6.68 4.09
C TRP A 59 -14.73 -5.76 5.27
N PHE A 60 -14.77 -4.45 5.08
CA PHE A 60 -14.45 -3.53 6.17
C PHE A 60 -15.46 -3.63 7.31
N GLY A 61 -16.75 -3.82 7.00
CA GLY A 61 -17.79 -4.08 8.00
C GLY A 61 -17.50 -5.32 8.86
N GLU A 62 -17.04 -6.42 8.26
CA GLU A 62 -16.61 -7.61 9.02
C GLU A 62 -15.40 -7.33 9.91
N GLN A 63 -14.42 -6.58 9.41
CA GLN A 63 -13.26 -6.20 10.20
C GLN A 63 -13.65 -5.31 11.40
N VAL A 64 -14.59 -4.39 11.22
CA VAL A 64 -15.17 -3.62 12.33
C VAL A 64 -15.90 -4.55 13.31
N ALA A 65 -16.75 -5.45 12.82
CA ALA A 65 -17.50 -6.39 13.66
C ALA A 65 -16.58 -7.28 14.51
N LYS A 66 -15.48 -7.79 13.92
CA LYS A 66 -14.44 -8.54 14.61
C LYS A 66 -13.87 -7.74 15.80
N VAL A 67 -13.49 -6.49 15.57
CA VAL A 67 -12.91 -5.64 16.64
C VAL A 67 -13.96 -5.26 17.68
N VAL A 68 -15.19 -4.95 17.27
CA VAL A 68 -16.31 -4.68 18.20
C VAL A 68 -16.56 -5.89 19.11
N HIS A 69 -16.54 -7.11 18.57
CA HIS A 69 -16.69 -8.33 19.35
C HIS A 69 -15.55 -8.47 20.37
N ARG A 70 -14.29 -8.31 19.93
CA ARG A 70 -13.11 -8.42 20.81
C ARG A 70 -13.14 -7.39 21.95
N VAL A 71 -13.50 -6.15 21.67
CA VAL A 71 -13.55 -5.09 22.68
C VAL A 71 -14.75 -5.26 23.61
N LEU A 72 -15.97 -5.38 23.07
CA LEU A 72 -17.19 -5.32 23.89
C LEU A 72 -17.61 -6.65 24.51
N LYS A 73 -17.26 -7.78 23.88
CA LYS A 73 -17.64 -9.11 24.36
C LYS A 73 -16.48 -9.82 25.05
N LEU A 74 -15.27 -9.72 24.50
CA LEU A 74 -14.09 -10.39 25.07
C LEU A 74 -13.30 -9.50 26.04
N GLY A 75 -13.57 -8.19 26.06
CA GLY A 75 -12.90 -7.24 26.95
C GLY A 75 -11.45 -6.95 26.56
N GLU A 76 -11.07 -7.16 25.30
CA GLU A 76 -9.70 -6.93 24.83
C GLU A 76 -9.37 -5.43 24.77
N ALA A 77 -8.17 -5.07 25.25
CA ALA A 77 -7.58 -3.74 25.07
C ALA A 77 -7.01 -3.58 23.66
N TRP A 78 -7.89 -3.54 22.67
CA TRP A 78 -7.53 -3.52 21.26
C TRP A 78 -6.69 -2.29 20.88
N GLN A 79 -5.62 -2.52 20.12
CA GLN A 79 -4.91 -1.49 19.35
C GLN A 79 -4.66 -2.01 17.93
N PRO A 80 -4.57 -1.14 16.92
CA PRO A 80 -4.22 -1.58 15.57
C PRO A 80 -2.73 -1.92 15.50
N LEU A 81 -2.32 -2.67 14.46
CA LEU A 81 -0.91 -2.90 14.17
C LEU A 81 -0.19 -1.57 13.92
N ARG A 82 0.82 -1.25 14.73
CA ARG A 82 1.52 0.05 14.71
C ARG A 82 2.92 -0.02 15.32
N PRO A 83 3.85 0.88 14.95
CA PRO A 83 5.17 0.95 15.56
C PRO A 83 5.06 1.43 17.02
N LEU A 84 5.87 0.84 17.90
CA LEU A 84 6.03 1.24 19.29
C LEU A 84 7.33 2.02 19.51
N LYS A 85 8.42 1.58 18.88
CA LYS A 85 9.73 2.25 18.92
C LYS A 85 10.56 1.88 17.70
N ALA A 86 11.45 2.77 17.30
CA ALA A 86 12.40 2.57 16.23
C ALA A 86 13.77 3.10 16.68
N TRP A 87 14.85 2.38 16.38
CA TRP A 87 16.19 2.79 16.76
C TRP A 87 17.25 2.37 15.76
N ILE A 88 18.35 3.13 15.72
CA ILE A 88 19.51 2.84 14.89
C ILE A 88 20.28 1.67 15.51
N ALA A 89 20.60 0.64 14.72
CA ALA A 89 21.44 -0.46 15.15
C ALA A 89 22.89 0.01 15.43
N PRO A 90 23.69 -0.68 16.25
CA PRO A 90 25.03 -0.23 16.64
C PRO A 90 25.99 0.01 15.46
N ASP A 91 25.87 -0.77 14.39
CA ASP A 91 26.65 -0.62 13.14
C ASP A 91 26.15 0.55 12.26
N ARG A 92 25.03 1.16 12.62
CA ARG A 92 24.28 2.19 11.89
C ARG A 92 23.84 1.77 10.49
N ALA A 93 24.03 0.51 10.11
CA ALA A 93 23.66 -0.05 8.81
C ALA A 93 22.20 -0.54 8.79
N SER A 94 21.50 -0.48 9.92
CA SER A 94 20.09 -0.85 10.02
C SER A 94 19.30 0.06 10.96
N VAL A 95 17.99 0.13 10.72
CA VAL A 95 16.99 0.61 11.67
C VAL A 95 16.19 -0.60 12.16
N LEU A 96 16.05 -0.74 13.48
CA LEU A 96 15.22 -1.74 14.12
C LEU A 96 13.90 -1.12 14.54
N VAL A 97 12.80 -1.83 14.37
CA VAL A 97 11.46 -1.31 14.69
C VAL A 97 10.65 -2.39 15.40
N GLU A 98 10.17 -2.04 16.59
CA GLU A 98 9.28 -2.87 17.40
C GLU A 98 7.82 -2.46 17.17
N PHE A 99 6.91 -3.42 17.05
CA PHE A 99 5.50 -3.19 16.78
C PHE A 99 4.60 -3.72 17.89
N HIS A 100 3.47 -3.04 18.09
CA HIS A 100 2.30 -3.67 18.67
C HIS A 100 1.67 -4.54 17.58
N VAL A 101 1.53 -5.84 17.82
CA VAL A 101 0.98 -6.79 16.87
C VAL A 101 -0.28 -7.43 17.46
N PRO A 102 -1.49 -7.12 16.94
CA PRO A 102 -2.72 -7.57 17.57
C PRO A 102 -2.82 -9.10 17.64
N ARG A 103 -2.36 -9.79 16.59
CA ARG A 103 -2.22 -11.25 16.52
C ARG A 103 -0.87 -11.62 15.87
N PRO A 104 0.21 -11.82 16.64
CA PRO A 104 1.51 -12.18 16.09
C PRO A 104 1.51 -13.54 15.36
N PRO A 105 2.45 -13.79 14.43
CA PRO A 105 3.57 -12.92 14.06
C PRO A 105 3.24 -11.85 13.01
N LEU A 106 4.14 -10.87 12.88
CA LEU A 106 4.24 -10.00 11.70
C LEU A 106 4.42 -10.83 10.43
N VAL A 107 3.89 -10.31 9.31
CA VAL A 107 4.18 -10.80 7.96
C VAL A 107 4.34 -9.64 7.00
N LEU A 108 5.37 -9.75 6.16
CA LEU A 108 5.54 -8.97 4.94
C LEU A 108 4.79 -9.68 3.81
N ASP A 109 3.61 -9.16 3.46
CA ASP A 109 2.69 -9.76 2.52
C ASP A 109 2.82 -9.14 1.12
N GLU A 110 3.33 -9.92 0.17
CA GLU A 110 3.44 -9.57 -1.26
C GLU A 110 2.43 -10.34 -2.12
N THR A 111 1.55 -11.11 -1.50
CA THR A 111 0.67 -12.05 -2.19
C THR A 111 -0.72 -11.47 -2.36
N PHE A 112 -1.19 -10.74 -1.34
CA PHE A 112 -2.46 -10.06 -1.37
C PHE A 112 -2.29 -8.68 -2.01
N LEU A 113 -1.54 -7.76 -1.40
CA LEU A 113 -1.20 -6.50 -2.05
C LEU A 113 0.10 -6.65 -2.85
N PRO A 114 0.28 -5.94 -3.98
CA PRO A 114 1.58 -5.89 -4.64
C PRO A 114 2.63 -5.37 -3.67
N ARG A 115 3.90 -5.72 -3.85
CA ARG A 115 4.94 -5.12 -3.02
C ARG A 115 4.99 -3.61 -3.27
N GLU A 116 4.82 -2.82 -2.21
CA GLU A 116 5.10 -1.39 -2.25
C GLU A 116 6.60 -1.23 -2.44
N GLN A 117 6.99 -0.53 -3.51
CA GLN A 117 8.39 -0.27 -3.78
C GLN A 117 8.63 0.93 -4.67
N LEU A 118 9.72 1.65 -4.38
CA LEU A 118 10.26 2.70 -5.22
C LEU A 118 11.78 2.54 -5.35
N VAL A 119 12.23 2.03 -6.50
CA VAL A 119 13.66 1.82 -6.81
C VAL A 119 14.32 3.14 -7.22
N ARG A 120 15.48 3.44 -6.63
CA ARG A 120 16.33 4.59 -6.96
C ARG A 120 17.79 4.27 -6.62
N GLY A 121 18.66 4.29 -7.64
CA GLY A 121 20.07 3.97 -7.45
C GLY A 121 20.29 2.51 -7.04
N GLU A 122 21.18 2.27 -6.08
CA GLU A 122 21.59 0.93 -5.63
C GLU A 122 20.61 0.28 -4.62
N GLY A 123 19.43 0.86 -4.40
CA GLY A 123 18.42 0.30 -3.50
C GLY A 123 17.04 0.93 -3.64
N TYR A 124 16.29 0.89 -2.56
CA TYR A 124 14.91 1.33 -2.51
C TYR A 124 14.77 2.62 -1.70
N HIS A 125 14.15 3.65 -2.29
CA HIS A 125 13.67 4.81 -1.54
C HIS A 125 12.43 4.48 -0.71
N SER A 126 11.71 3.41 -1.06
CA SER A 126 10.65 2.82 -0.25
C SER A 126 10.55 1.33 -0.54
N LEU A 127 10.35 0.52 0.51
CA LEU A 127 10.18 -0.92 0.38
C LEU A 127 9.18 -1.42 1.43
N TYR A 128 8.19 -2.21 1.01
CA TYR A 128 7.07 -2.70 1.83
C TYR A 128 6.23 -1.61 2.50
N GLY A 129 6.33 -0.37 2.04
CA GLY A 129 5.72 0.82 2.61
C GLY A 129 6.70 1.66 3.44
N PHE A 130 7.85 1.13 3.83
CA PHE A 130 8.79 1.79 4.74
C PHE A 130 9.75 2.73 4.03
N GLN A 131 9.97 3.90 4.63
CA GLN A 131 10.93 4.89 4.18
C GLN A 131 11.64 5.54 5.36
N VAL A 132 12.97 5.62 5.28
CA VAL A 132 13.81 6.31 6.27
C VAL A 132 14.26 7.66 5.70
N ARG A 133 14.07 8.72 6.48
CA ARG A 133 14.48 10.09 6.11
C ARG A 133 15.32 10.74 7.18
N ASN A 134 16.32 11.53 6.79
CA ASN A 134 16.99 12.43 7.70
C ASN A 134 16.13 13.68 7.99
N SER A 135 16.57 14.50 8.95
CA SER A 135 15.91 15.75 9.32
C SER A 135 15.81 16.79 8.19
N ALA A 136 16.68 16.72 7.17
CA ALA A 136 16.60 17.55 5.97
C ALA A 136 15.64 16.99 4.89
N GLY A 137 14.98 15.85 5.16
CA GLY A 137 14.04 15.21 4.25
C GLY A 137 14.66 14.29 3.19
N ALA A 138 15.98 14.13 3.17
CA ALA A 138 16.67 13.22 2.27
C ALA A 138 16.38 11.75 2.66
N VAL A 139 16.13 10.91 1.66
CA VAL A 139 15.78 9.50 1.84
C VAL A 139 17.05 8.65 1.91
N SER A 140 17.14 7.79 2.92
CA SER A 140 18.18 6.76 3.01
C SER A 140 17.75 5.53 2.20
N ALA A 141 18.62 5.06 1.29
CA ALA A 141 18.33 3.89 0.47
C ALA A 141 18.27 2.62 1.33
N ILE A 142 17.16 1.89 1.23
CA ILE A 142 16.91 0.60 1.87
C ILE A 142 17.45 -0.49 0.95
N LYS A 143 18.19 -1.43 1.52
CA LYS A 143 18.70 -2.62 0.84
C LYS A 143 17.70 -3.78 0.94
N ALA A 144 17.22 -4.05 2.15
CA ALA A 144 16.30 -5.15 2.44
C ALA A 144 15.51 -4.86 3.72
N ILE A 145 14.38 -5.55 3.90
CA ILE A 145 13.63 -5.57 5.15
C ILE A 145 13.37 -7.03 5.52
N GLU A 146 13.63 -7.36 6.77
CA GLU A 146 13.51 -8.72 7.29
C GLU A 146 12.77 -8.71 8.63
N LEU A 147 12.04 -9.79 8.91
CA LEU A 147 11.42 -10.01 10.21
C LEU A 147 12.42 -10.72 11.12
N GLU A 148 12.74 -10.13 12.26
CA GLU A 148 13.66 -10.73 13.24
C GLU A 148 12.96 -11.52 14.34
N SER A 149 11.68 -11.20 14.57
CA SER A 149 10.85 -11.86 15.57
C SER A 149 9.37 -11.65 15.24
N PRO A 150 8.43 -12.28 15.96
CA PRO A 150 7.00 -12.07 15.76
C PRO A 150 6.52 -10.60 15.87
N SER A 151 7.30 -9.68 16.44
CA SER A 151 6.95 -8.27 16.62
C SER A 151 8.01 -7.27 16.17
N ARG A 152 9.12 -7.72 15.60
CA ARG A 152 10.26 -6.86 15.24
C ARG A 152 10.71 -7.05 13.80
N LEU A 153 10.95 -5.93 13.12
CA LEU A 153 11.57 -5.91 11.80
C LEU A 153 12.91 -5.17 11.83
N ARG A 154 13.78 -5.55 10.91
CA ARG A 154 15.05 -4.86 10.58
C ARG A 154 14.95 -4.27 9.19
N ILE A 155 15.21 -2.98 9.08
CA ILE A 155 15.40 -2.27 7.81
C ILE A 155 16.91 -2.15 7.59
N GLN A 156 17.44 -2.93 6.66
CA GLN A 156 18.84 -2.84 6.26
C GLN A 156 19.02 -1.72 5.23
N LEU A 157 20.04 -0.89 5.41
CA LEU A 157 20.32 0.25 4.54
C LEU A 157 21.49 -0.05 3.61
N VAL A 158 21.52 0.61 2.45
CA VAL A 158 22.65 0.51 1.51
C VAL A 158 23.92 1.11 2.10
N SER A 159 23.78 2.24 2.80
CA SER A 159 24.87 2.95 3.47
C SER A 159 24.52 3.19 4.94
N PRO A 160 25.50 3.09 5.86
CA PRO A 160 25.28 3.42 7.27
C PRO A 160 24.78 4.85 7.46
N LEU A 161 23.90 5.05 8.46
CA LEU A 161 23.38 6.36 8.82
C LEU A 161 24.48 7.25 9.40
N GLN A 162 24.46 8.53 9.05
CA GLN A 162 25.41 9.51 9.58
C GLN A 162 25.20 9.76 11.08
N THR A 163 26.29 9.95 11.82
CA THR A 163 26.23 10.29 13.27
C THR A 163 25.81 11.75 13.45
N GLY A 164 25.13 12.05 14.57
CA GLY A 164 24.68 13.42 14.89
C GLY A 164 23.57 13.94 13.99
N THR A 165 22.96 13.08 13.18
CA THR A 165 21.82 13.39 12.30
C THR A 165 20.58 12.70 12.84
N GLY A 166 19.47 13.45 12.97
CA GLY A 166 18.18 12.88 13.34
C GLY A 166 17.53 12.18 12.15
N PHE A 167 16.89 11.03 12.39
CA PHE A 167 16.18 10.26 11.39
C PHE A 167 14.74 9.97 11.81
N THR A 168 13.88 9.79 10.82
CA THR A 168 12.50 9.38 11.01
C THR A 168 12.12 8.25 10.07
N LEU A 169 11.16 7.44 10.51
CA LEU A 169 10.54 6.37 9.76
C LEU A 169 9.16 6.82 9.29
N SER A 170 8.82 6.54 8.05
CA SER A 170 7.45 6.67 7.54
C SER A 170 7.00 5.34 6.96
N TYR A 171 5.70 5.12 6.95
CA TYR A 171 5.05 3.95 6.40
C TYR A 171 3.83 4.34 5.57
N GLY A 172 3.83 3.94 4.31
CA GLY A 172 2.76 4.24 3.37
C GLY A 172 3.22 5.06 2.19
N LEU A 173 3.34 4.42 1.03
CA LEU A 173 3.53 5.08 -0.26
C LEU A 173 2.67 4.38 -1.33
N PRO A 174 2.35 5.05 -2.44
CA PRO A 174 1.42 4.48 -3.42
C PRO A 174 2.10 3.55 -4.44
N TYR A 175 3.43 3.46 -4.49
CA TYR A 175 4.16 2.86 -5.61
C TYR A 175 4.20 1.33 -5.56
N ALA A 176 3.84 0.66 -6.66
CA ALA A 176 3.93 -0.79 -6.80
C ALA A 176 5.14 -1.24 -7.66
N GLY A 177 5.77 -0.32 -8.39
CA GLY A 177 6.98 -0.58 -9.18
C GLY A 177 6.85 -0.21 -10.65
N GLN A 178 7.96 -0.30 -11.39
CA GLN A 178 7.96 -0.07 -12.83
C GLN A 178 7.26 -1.22 -13.57
N VAL A 179 6.40 -0.87 -14.52
CA VAL A 179 5.69 -1.86 -15.36
C VAL A 179 6.46 -2.16 -16.64
N GLY A 180 7.06 -1.13 -17.25
CA GLY A 180 7.80 -1.27 -18.50
C GLY A 180 7.72 -0.04 -19.40
N LYS A 181 8.40 -0.10 -20.54
CA LYS A 181 8.45 1.00 -21.52
C LYS A 181 7.41 0.81 -22.61
N ILE A 182 6.66 1.86 -22.92
CA ILE A 182 5.67 1.84 -24.01
C ILE A 182 6.40 1.66 -25.33
N ALA A 183 6.15 0.54 -26.01
CA ALA A 183 6.69 0.24 -27.32
C ALA A 183 5.76 0.77 -28.43
N GLN A 184 4.45 0.61 -28.25
CA GLN A 184 3.43 1.05 -29.20
C GLN A 184 2.17 1.47 -28.45
N ILE A 185 1.40 2.37 -29.08
CA ILE A 185 0.08 2.79 -28.62
C ILE A 185 -0.87 2.55 -29.78
N ILE A 186 -1.94 1.80 -29.55
CA ILE A 186 -2.95 1.51 -30.55
C ILE A 186 -4.35 1.82 -30.04
N MET A 187 -5.29 1.99 -30.98
CA MET A 187 -6.70 2.07 -30.66
C MET A 187 -7.17 0.71 -30.18
N GLY A 188 -7.72 0.66 -28.97
CA GLY A 188 -8.36 -0.54 -28.44
C GLY A 188 -9.81 -0.68 -28.91
N PRO A 189 -10.48 -1.79 -28.55
CA PRO A 189 -11.90 -1.97 -28.85
C PRO A 189 -12.78 -0.92 -28.16
N VAL A 190 -13.93 -0.62 -28.77
CA VAL A 190 -14.97 0.17 -28.10
C VAL A 190 -15.69 -0.73 -27.09
N ILE A 191 -15.67 -0.36 -25.81
CA ILE A 191 -16.33 -1.11 -24.73
C ILE A 191 -17.55 -0.33 -24.27
N GLU A 192 -18.75 -0.87 -24.48
CA GLU A 192 -20.01 -0.23 -24.09
C GLU A 192 -20.12 1.23 -24.58
N GLY A 193 -19.72 1.48 -25.83
CA GLY A 193 -19.73 2.81 -26.44
C GLY A 193 -18.59 3.74 -26.00
N GLN A 194 -17.65 3.28 -25.16
CA GLN A 194 -16.47 4.05 -24.76
C GLN A 194 -15.24 3.63 -25.57
N PRO A 195 -14.53 4.55 -26.24
CA PRO A 195 -13.28 4.23 -26.92
C PRO A 195 -12.18 3.93 -25.89
N THR A 196 -11.30 2.98 -26.23
CA THR A 196 -10.17 2.59 -25.38
C THR A 196 -8.85 2.77 -26.11
N THR A 197 -7.78 2.84 -25.32
CA THR A 197 -6.40 2.85 -25.80
C THR A 197 -5.66 1.66 -25.22
N GLU A 198 -4.83 1.03 -26.03
CA GLU A 198 -3.96 -0.06 -25.62
C GLU A 198 -2.49 0.38 -25.68
N LEU A 199 -1.79 0.24 -24.54
CA LEU A 199 -0.36 0.45 -24.40
C LEU A 199 0.34 -0.90 -24.49
N ILE A 200 1.18 -1.07 -25.50
CA ILE A 200 1.91 -2.31 -25.75
C ILE A 200 3.31 -2.18 -25.17
N LEU A 201 3.70 -3.11 -24.31
CA LEU A 201 5.04 -3.27 -23.77
C LEU A 201 5.67 -4.52 -24.38
N ASN A 202 6.89 -4.40 -24.91
CA ASN A 202 7.64 -5.54 -25.48
C ASN A 202 8.33 -6.37 -24.39
N GLN A 203 7.56 -6.77 -23.38
CA GLN A 203 7.99 -7.58 -22.26
C GLN A 203 6.79 -8.31 -21.64
N GLN A 204 7.07 -9.40 -20.94
CA GLN A 204 6.09 -10.07 -20.08
C GLN A 204 5.74 -9.21 -18.86
N PHE A 205 4.56 -9.43 -18.31
CA PHE A 205 4.12 -8.73 -17.12
C PHE A 205 4.93 -9.22 -15.93
N ASP A 206 5.48 -8.30 -15.14
CA ASP A 206 6.32 -8.65 -14.01
C ASP A 206 5.54 -9.55 -13.03
N PRO A 207 6.03 -10.76 -12.72
CA PRO A 207 5.40 -11.64 -11.75
C PRO A 207 5.14 -10.97 -10.39
N GLN A 208 5.98 -10.01 -9.96
CA GLN A 208 5.82 -9.27 -8.71
C GLN A 208 4.61 -8.31 -8.73
N LEU A 209 4.14 -7.94 -9.91
CA LEU A 209 2.97 -7.08 -10.10
C LEU A 209 1.67 -7.87 -10.26
N LYS A 210 1.70 -9.20 -10.30
CA LYS A 210 0.51 -10.06 -10.42
C LYS A 210 -0.59 -9.76 -9.39
N PRO A 211 -0.30 -9.40 -8.12
CA PRO A 211 -1.36 -9.01 -7.19
C PRO A 211 -2.23 -7.85 -7.68
N LEU A 212 -1.70 -6.95 -8.52
CA LEU A 212 -2.50 -5.87 -9.15
C LEU A 212 -3.61 -6.42 -10.05
N LEU A 213 -3.37 -7.56 -10.72
CA LEU A 213 -4.37 -8.21 -11.58
C LEU A 213 -5.50 -8.81 -10.74
N ALA A 214 -5.17 -9.33 -9.55
CA ALA A 214 -6.15 -9.84 -8.59
C ALA A 214 -6.93 -8.72 -7.87
N GLU A 215 -6.35 -7.53 -7.75
CA GLU A 215 -7.07 -6.33 -7.28
C GLU A 215 -8.04 -5.75 -8.33
N GLY A 216 -7.98 -6.20 -9.58
CA GLY A 216 -8.78 -5.69 -10.70
C GLY A 216 -8.06 -4.53 -11.41
N ALA A 217 -8.51 -3.30 -11.17
CA ALA A 217 -7.95 -2.10 -11.77
C ALA A 217 -6.85 -1.47 -10.91
N PHE A 218 -5.84 -0.91 -11.58
CA PHE A 218 -4.73 -0.20 -10.94
C PHE A 218 -4.28 0.99 -11.80
N PHE A 219 -3.58 1.96 -11.22
CA PHE A 219 -3.09 3.10 -12.00
C PHE A 219 -1.70 2.83 -12.57
N VAL A 220 -1.47 3.36 -13.78
CA VAL A 220 -0.12 3.57 -14.32
C VAL A 220 0.11 5.05 -14.59
N ALA A 221 1.35 5.49 -14.45
CA ALA A 221 1.78 6.82 -14.86
C ALA A 221 3.18 6.80 -15.48
N ASN A 222 3.49 7.81 -16.29
CA ASN A 222 4.84 8.02 -16.83
C ASN A 222 5.81 8.65 -15.82
N MET A 223 5.30 9.07 -14.65
CA MET A 223 6.08 9.71 -13.57
C MET A 223 6.81 11.01 -13.98
N GLU A 224 6.39 11.64 -15.08
CA GLU A 224 6.91 12.94 -15.54
C GLU A 224 6.38 14.09 -14.67
N ALA A 225 7.02 15.26 -14.73
CA ALA A 225 6.59 16.43 -13.96
C ALA A 225 5.61 17.33 -14.75
N GLY A 226 4.81 18.10 -14.01
CA GLY A 226 3.98 19.16 -14.59
C GLY A 226 2.98 18.66 -15.63
N ASP A 227 2.91 19.35 -16.77
CA ASP A 227 1.95 19.05 -17.84
C ASP A 227 2.33 17.82 -18.69
N ALA A 228 3.54 17.29 -18.51
CA ALA A 228 3.96 16.04 -19.14
C ALA A 228 3.40 14.81 -18.41
N TYR A 229 2.90 14.94 -17.18
CA TYR A 229 2.40 13.83 -16.38
C TYR A 229 1.14 13.21 -16.97
N ALA A 230 1.25 11.96 -17.43
CA ALA A 230 0.15 11.14 -17.92
C ALA A 230 -0.18 10.04 -16.90
N GLN A 231 -1.47 9.78 -16.71
CA GLN A 231 -1.99 8.75 -15.81
C GLN A 231 -3.30 8.19 -16.36
N ALA A 232 -3.50 6.88 -16.24
CA ALA A 232 -4.78 6.22 -16.47
C ALA A 232 -4.97 5.01 -15.54
N PRO A 233 -6.22 4.64 -15.21
CA PRO A 233 -6.52 3.34 -14.62
C PRO A 233 -6.45 2.25 -15.71
N ILE A 234 -5.62 1.25 -15.49
CA ILE A 234 -5.58 0.03 -16.30
C ILE A 234 -6.66 -0.90 -15.79
N ARG A 235 -7.53 -1.35 -16.69
CA ARG A 235 -8.68 -2.21 -16.38
C ARG A 235 -8.59 -3.59 -17.02
N HIS A 236 -7.64 -3.76 -17.92
CA HIS A 236 -7.44 -5.01 -18.61
C HIS A 236 -5.96 -5.13 -18.97
N VAL A 237 -5.41 -6.29 -18.65
CA VAL A 237 -4.05 -6.68 -18.95
C VAL A 237 -4.12 -7.98 -19.74
N THR A 238 -3.40 -8.06 -20.85
CA THR A 238 -3.27 -9.28 -21.64
C THR A 238 -1.82 -9.53 -21.95
N GLU A 239 -1.41 -10.78 -21.87
CA GLU A 239 -0.09 -11.23 -22.32
C GLU A 239 -0.25 -12.04 -23.60
N SER A 240 0.47 -11.65 -24.65
CA SER A 240 0.48 -12.37 -25.94
C SER A 240 1.86 -12.26 -26.57
N GLU A 241 2.42 -13.39 -27.01
CA GLU A 241 3.72 -13.45 -27.70
C GLU A 241 4.87 -12.72 -26.94
N GLY A 242 4.89 -12.82 -25.61
CA GLY A 242 5.88 -12.16 -24.77
C GLY A 242 5.72 -10.64 -24.64
N LYS A 243 4.57 -10.09 -25.07
CA LYS A 243 4.18 -8.69 -24.89
C LYS A 243 3.08 -8.56 -23.85
N THR A 244 3.10 -7.44 -23.15
CA THR A 244 2.02 -7.02 -22.25
C THR A 244 1.20 -5.93 -22.94
N ILE A 245 -0.11 -6.07 -22.91
CA ILE A 245 -1.06 -5.07 -23.41
C ILE A 245 -1.84 -4.54 -22.21
N LEU A 246 -1.74 -3.23 -21.95
CA LEU A 246 -2.48 -2.53 -20.91
C LEU A 246 -3.58 -1.68 -21.55
N ARG A 247 -4.83 -1.84 -21.13
CA ARG A 247 -5.96 -1.08 -21.70
C ARG A 247 -6.68 -0.21 -20.67
N PHE A 248 -7.05 0.99 -21.10
CA PHE A 248 -7.85 1.95 -20.33
C PHE A 248 -8.91 2.64 -21.22
N GLU A 249 -9.97 3.20 -20.63
CA GLU A 249 -10.94 4.03 -21.35
C GLU A 249 -10.42 5.46 -21.52
N ASN A 250 -10.51 6.03 -22.73
CA ASN A 250 -9.86 7.31 -23.05
C ASN A 250 -10.32 8.47 -22.15
N ARG A 251 -11.58 8.43 -21.69
CA ARG A 251 -12.16 9.44 -20.78
C ARG A 251 -11.57 9.43 -19.36
N GLU A 252 -10.84 8.37 -18.99
CA GLU A 252 -10.23 8.23 -17.67
C GLU A 252 -8.79 8.77 -17.63
N LEU A 253 -8.30 9.32 -18.74
CA LEU A 253 -7.01 10.01 -18.78
C LEU A 253 -7.02 11.21 -17.83
N ARG A 254 -6.08 11.22 -16.89
CA ARG A 254 -5.92 12.35 -16.00
C ARG A 254 -5.60 13.61 -16.81
N LYS A 255 -6.42 14.64 -16.63
CA LYS A 255 -6.33 15.93 -17.36
C LYS A 255 -6.32 15.78 -18.89
N ASN A 256 -6.86 14.68 -19.43
CA ASN A 256 -6.80 14.36 -20.85
C ASN A 256 -5.37 14.34 -21.44
N LYS A 257 -4.33 14.09 -20.62
CA LYS A 257 -2.93 14.03 -21.11
C LYS A 257 -2.64 12.63 -21.67
N PRO A 258 -2.40 12.48 -22.99
CA PRO A 258 -2.07 11.18 -23.57
C PRO A 258 -0.67 10.70 -23.16
N PHE A 259 -0.51 9.38 -23.16
CA PHE A 259 0.80 8.73 -23.14
C PHE A 259 1.50 8.84 -24.49
N GLU A 260 2.82 8.70 -24.47
CA GLU A 260 3.68 8.76 -25.64
C GLU A 260 4.59 7.52 -25.69
N THR A 261 4.86 7.02 -26.89
CA THR A 261 5.80 5.90 -27.10
C THR A 261 7.17 6.23 -26.51
N GLY A 262 7.76 5.26 -25.82
CA GLY A 262 9.06 5.39 -25.17
C GLY A 262 9.00 5.85 -23.71
N GLN A 263 7.83 6.23 -23.19
CA GLN A 263 7.69 6.53 -21.77
C GLN A 263 7.77 5.25 -20.92
N THR A 264 8.38 5.34 -19.74
CA THR A 264 8.42 4.25 -18.76
C THR A 264 7.23 4.37 -17.82
N LEU A 265 6.42 3.32 -17.75
CA LEU A 265 5.26 3.26 -16.88
C LEU A 265 5.64 2.75 -15.49
N THR A 266 5.07 3.38 -14.47
CA THR A 266 5.11 2.93 -13.08
C THR A 266 3.69 2.65 -12.61
N ALA A 267 3.47 1.48 -12.01
CA ALA A 267 2.22 1.12 -11.37
C ALA A 267 2.17 1.69 -9.95
N TYR A 268 0.98 2.12 -9.54
CA TYR A 268 0.73 2.59 -8.19
C TYR A 268 -0.76 2.45 -7.85
N ARG A 269 -1.06 2.41 -6.56
CA ARG A 269 -2.42 2.41 -6.04
C ARG A 269 -2.90 3.84 -5.86
N GLY A 270 -4.22 4.07 -5.92
CA GLY A 270 -4.80 5.41 -5.78
C GLY A 270 -4.44 6.10 -4.46
N PHE A 271 -4.03 5.31 -3.45
CA PHE A 271 -3.66 5.78 -2.13
C PHE A 271 -2.43 5.06 -1.56
N PRO A 272 -1.76 5.68 -0.57
CA PRO A 272 -0.67 5.04 0.14
C PRO A 272 -1.08 3.72 0.79
N PHE A 273 -0.19 2.75 0.72
CA PHE A 273 -0.35 1.45 1.34
C PHE A 273 1.01 0.92 1.78
N GLY A 274 1.00 -0.23 2.43
CA GLY A 274 2.20 -1.03 2.65
C GLY A 274 1.83 -2.50 2.81
N ASN A 275 2.83 -3.32 3.10
CA ASN A 275 2.73 -4.78 3.05
C ASN A 275 2.82 -5.45 4.42
N LEU A 276 2.77 -4.70 5.52
CA LEU A 276 2.95 -5.25 6.86
C LEU A 276 1.58 -5.50 7.48
N ARG A 277 1.32 -6.76 7.78
CA ARG A 277 0.11 -7.20 8.48
C ARG A 277 0.47 -8.20 9.59
N ASP A 278 -0.49 -8.50 10.45
CA ASP A 278 -0.36 -9.53 11.48
C ASP A 278 -0.88 -10.89 10.98
N SER A 279 -0.87 -11.94 11.81
CA SER A 279 -1.26 -13.30 11.40
C SER A 279 -2.61 -13.74 11.95
N ASP A 280 -3.55 -12.80 12.08
CA ASP A 280 -4.90 -13.10 12.57
C ASP A 280 -5.59 -14.16 11.70
N PRO A 281 -5.93 -15.35 12.23
CA PRO A 281 -6.52 -16.42 11.45
C PRO A 281 -8.05 -16.31 11.35
N GLU A 282 -8.66 -15.24 11.87
CA GLU A 282 -10.11 -15.04 11.89
C GLU A 282 -10.70 -15.19 10.48
N PRO A 283 -11.65 -16.12 10.27
CA PRO A 283 -12.29 -16.28 8.98
C PRO A 283 -13.33 -15.18 8.75
N ALA A 284 -13.46 -14.73 7.51
CA ALA A 284 -14.63 -13.95 7.10
C ALA A 284 -15.85 -14.85 6.88
N ILE A 285 -17.02 -14.27 7.07
CA ILE A 285 -18.33 -14.85 6.77
C ILE A 285 -18.67 -14.62 5.29
N TYR A 286 -18.28 -13.47 4.74
CA TYR A 286 -18.48 -13.13 3.34
C TYR A 286 -17.20 -13.36 2.52
N GLN A 287 -17.41 -13.35 1.22
CA GLN A 287 -16.41 -13.60 0.19
C GLN A 287 -16.52 -12.53 -0.90
N PHE A 288 -15.48 -12.38 -1.72
CA PHE A 288 -15.55 -11.48 -2.87
C PHE A 288 -16.67 -11.93 -3.82
N ALA A 289 -17.73 -11.12 -3.90
CA ALA A 289 -18.91 -11.43 -4.70
C ALA A 289 -18.77 -10.90 -6.14
N ASP A 290 -18.00 -9.83 -6.36
CA ASP A 290 -17.76 -9.29 -7.68
C ASP A 290 -16.76 -10.17 -8.48
N PRO A 291 -17.17 -10.74 -9.63
CA PRO A 291 -16.29 -11.55 -10.48
C PRO A 291 -15.12 -10.75 -11.09
N GLY A 292 -15.18 -9.41 -11.05
CA GLY A 292 -14.12 -8.51 -11.49
C GLY A 292 -12.84 -8.58 -10.65
N TYR A 293 -12.87 -9.18 -9.46
CA TYR A 293 -11.68 -9.43 -8.63
C TYR A 293 -10.87 -10.66 -9.05
N GLY A 294 -11.04 -11.14 -10.28
CA GLY A 294 -10.24 -12.21 -10.87
C GLY A 294 -10.21 -13.47 -10.00
N THR A 295 -9.01 -13.89 -9.59
CA THR A 295 -8.83 -15.09 -8.75
C THR A 295 -9.31 -14.94 -7.32
N ARG A 296 -9.67 -13.73 -6.87
CA ARG A 296 -10.25 -13.55 -5.53
C ARG A 296 -11.75 -13.77 -5.52
N ALA A 297 -12.42 -13.74 -6.67
CA ALA A 297 -13.85 -13.96 -6.74
C ALA A 297 -14.21 -15.32 -6.11
N GLY A 298 -15.10 -15.29 -5.12
CA GLY A 298 -15.50 -16.47 -4.33
C GLY A 298 -14.60 -16.79 -3.13
N GLU A 299 -13.42 -16.16 -2.99
CA GLU A 299 -12.55 -16.36 -1.83
C GLU A 299 -13.04 -15.54 -0.62
N PRO A 300 -12.91 -16.05 0.61
CA PRO A 300 -13.21 -15.29 1.82
C PRO A 300 -12.38 -14.00 1.92
N TYR A 301 -12.95 -12.96 2.52
CA TYR A 301 -12.16 -11.76 2.80
C TYR A 301 -11.06 -12.05 3.84
N PRO A 302 -9.81 -11.60 3.64
CA PRO A 302 -8.79 -11.76 4.67
C PRO A 302 -9.00 -10.76 5.80
N LEU A 303 -9.21 -11.23 7.03
CA LEU A 303 -9.39 -10.37 8.20
C LEU A 303 -8.09 -10.09 8.95
N TRP A 304 -6.94 -10.05 8.26
CA TRP A 304 -5.68 -9.63 8.88
C TRP A 304 -5.72 -8.17 9.34
N ASN A 305 -4.97 -7.84 10.39
CA ASN A 305 -4.82 -6.47 10.84
C ASN A 305 -3.56 -5.86 10.19
N TRP A 306 -3.80 -4.92 9.28
CA TRP A 306 -2.75 -4.24 8.52
C TRP A 306 -2.16 -3.07 9.32
N CYS A 307 -0.88 -2.78 9.09
CA CYS A 307 -0.19 -1.71 9.79
C CYS A 307 -0.79 -0.35 9.41
N VAL A 308 -1.06 0.48 10.41
CA VAL A 308 -1.46 1.87 10.20
C VAL A 308 -0.36 2.61 9.43
N LEU A 309 -0.78 3.51 8.54
CA LEU A 309 0.06 4.52 7.91
C LEU A 309 0.59 5.48 8.97
N PHE A 310 1.84 5.89 8.86
CA PHE A 310 2.41 6.90 9.75
C PHE A 310 3.52 7.66 9.05
N LYS A 311 3.73 8.91 9.47
CA LYS A 311 4.82 9.74 8.96
C LYS A 311 5.68 10.24 10.09
N GLN A 312 6.96 10.39 9.78
CA GLN A 312 7.93 11.02 10.68
C GLN A 312 8.01 10.37 12.08
N PHE A 313 7.76 9.06 12.18
CA PHE A 313 7.93 8.31 13.43
C PHE A 313 9.40 8.38 13.87
N PRO A 314 9.69 8.81 15.11
CA PRO A 314 11.06 9.09 15.53
C PRO A 314 11.92 7.82 15.57
N ILE A 315 13.16 7.92 15.09
CA ILE A 315 14.18 6.87 15.23
C ILE A 315 15.20 7.36 16.25
N SER A 316 15.32 6.66 17.39
CA SER A 316 16.28 7.00 18.42
C SER A 316 17.68 6.48 18.11
N ASP A 317 18.71 7.22 18.53
CA ASP A 317 20.09 6.77 18.49
C ASP A 317 20.47 6.13 19.83
N GLN A 318 20.64 4.80 19.89
CA GLN A 318 20.99 4.13 21.16
C GLN A 318 22.37 4.55 21.71
N SER A 319 23.20 5.24 20.93
CA SER A 319 24.45 5.81 21.45
C SER A 319 24.22 6.98 22.43
N GLU A 320 23.02 7.58 22.45
CA GLU A 320 22.68 8.69 23.35
C GLU A 320 22.15 8.23 24.71
N GLU A 321 21.54 7.03 24.80
CA GLU A 321 21.05 6.47 26.08
C GLU A 321 22.18 6.16 27.08
N LYS A 322 23.42 6.00 26.63
CA LYS A 322 24.59 5.79 27.51
C LYS A 322 25.23 7.08 28.02
N ARG A 323 24.69 8.27 27.72
CA ARG A 323 25.30 9.56 28.08
C ARG A 323 24.66 10.30 29.26
N ASN A 324 23.59 9.79 29.86
CA ASN A 324 23.06 10.34 31.11
C ASN A 324 23.21 9.32 32.27
N PRO A 325 24.20 9.52 33.17
CA PRO A 325 24.28 8.84 34.46
C PRO A 325 23.10 9.19 35.39
#